data_AF-A0A2E7EGD9-F1
#
_entry.id   AF-A0A2E7EGD9-F1
#
_cell.length_a   1.000
_cell.length_b   1.000
_cell.length_c   1.000
_cell.angle_alpha   90.00
_cell.angle_beta   90.00
_cell.angle_gamma   90.00
#
_symmetry.space_group_name_H-M   'P 1'
#
loop_
_entity.id
_entity.type
_entity.pdbx_description
1 polymer ?
#
loop_
_entity_poly.entity_id
_entity_poly.type
_entity_poly.pdbx_seq_one_letter_code
_entity_poly.pdbx_strand_id
1 'polypeptide(L)'
;MARKVVNRKELRAENEAAEQAGTTKKKAKKKAAKRASRAKSVADVRMKLFWGVFNQSLKRVALYDFSQKKQAEKKATELSKSGKSPHFVQKVKEVIEE
;
A
#
# COMPACT_ATOMS: atom_id res chain seq x y z
N MET A 1 31.52 -5.98 -14.06
CA MET A 1 30.71 -6.27 -15.27
C MET A 1 29.48 -5.37 -15.24
N ALA A 2 29.42 -4.35 -16.11
CA ALA A 2 28.27 -3.45 -16.19
C ALA A 2 27.05 -4.21 -16.73
N ARG A 3 25.93 -4.18 -16.01
CA ARG A 3 24.69 -4.85 -16.44
C ARG A 3 24.10 -4.09 -17.64
N LYS A 4 23.81 -4.82 -18.71
CA LYS A 4 23.18 -4.30 -19.94
C LYS A 4 21.87 -3.59 -19.60
N VAL A 5 21.78 -2.30 -19.91
CA VAL A 5 20.56 -1.52 -19.68
C VAL A 5 19.57 -1.85 -20.80
N VAL A 6 18.51 -2.58 -20.46
CA VAL A 6 17.43 -2.91 -21.40
C VAL A 6 16.62 -1.66 -21.70
N ASN A 7 16.44 -1.34 -22.98
CA ASN A 7 15.76 -0.13 -23.43
C ASN A 7 14.25 -0.25 -23.13
N ARG A 8 13.77 0.51 -22.14
CA ARG A 8 12.39 0.43 -21.61
C ARG A 8 11.31 0.68 -22.67
N LYS A 9 11.67 1.30 -23.80
CA LYS A 9 10.76 1.51 -24.94
C LYS A 9 10.48 0.21 -25.68
N GLU A 10 11.48 -0.65 -25.87
CA GLU A 10 11.34 -1.94 -26.55
C GLU A 10 10.51 -2.91 -25.70
N LEU A 11 10.75 -2.93 -24.39
CA LEU A 11 9.97 -3.74 -23.45
C LEU A 11 8.47 -3.35 -23.41
N ARG A 12 8.15 -2.07 -23.63
CA ARG A 12 6.75 -1.62 -23.73
C ARG A 12 6.14 -1.96 -25.08
N ALA A 13 6.90 -1.83 -26.17
CA ALA A 13 6.43 -2.18 -27.50
C ALA A 13 6.12 -3.69 -27.61
N GLU A 14 6.95 -4.56 -27.01
CA GLU A 14 6.69 -6.00 -26.95
C GLU A 14 5.43 -6.33 -26.14
N ASN A 15 5.20 -5.63 -25.03
CA ASN A 15 4.03 -5.85 -24.18
C ASN A 15 2.73 -5.35 -24.86
N GLU A 16 2.80 -4.23 -25.57
CA GLU A 16 1.68 -3.66 -26.32
C GLU A 16 1.35 -4.49 -27.58
N ALA A 17 2.37 -5.03 -28.26
CA ALA A 17 2.20 -5.95 -29.38
C ALA A 17 1.59 -7.31 -28.95
N ALA A 18 1.96 -7.80 -27.76
CA ALA A 18 1.36 -9.02 -27.19
C ALA A 18 -0.12 -8.82 -26.84
N GLU A 19 -0.50 -7.65 -26.32
CA GLU A 19 -1.90 -7.29 -26.06
C GLU A 19 -2.73 -7.12 -27.35
N GLN A 20 -2.16 -6.53 -28.41
CA GLN A 20 -2.82 -6.40 -29.72
C GLN A 20 -2.99 -7.75 -30.44
N ALA A 21 -2.02 -8.65 -30.37
CA ALA A 21 -2.12 -9.99 -30.94
C ALA A 21 -3.13 -10.88 -30.18
N GLY A 22 -3.36 -10.61 -28.89
CA GLY A 22 -4.36 -11.32 -28.07
C GLY A 22 -5.81 -10.94 -28.34
N THR A 23 -6.08 -9.76 -28.91
CA THR A 23 -7.44 -9.20 -29.04
C THR A 23 -8.12 -9.48 -30.37
N THR A 24 -7.37 -9.80 -31.44
CA THR A 24 -7.94 -9.96 -32.79
C THR A 24 -8.44 -11.37 -33.12
N LYS A 25 -8.11 -12.40 -32.32
CA LYS A 25 -8.49 -13.81 -32.59
C LYS A 25 -9.74 -14.32 -31.87
N LYS A 26 -10.52 -13.47 -31.18
CA LYS A 26 -11.64 -13.93 -30.32
C LYS A 26 -12.99 -13.27 -30.56
N LYS A 27 -13.30 -12.88 -31.80
CA LYS A 27 -14.65 -12.42 -32.18
C LYS A 27 -15.63 -13.55 -32.55
N ALA A 28 -15.40 -14.78 -32.07
CA ALA A 28 -16.32 -15.91 -32.25
C ALA A 28 -16.69 -16.56 -30.91
N LYS A 29 -17.88 -16.20 -30.42
CA LYS A 29 -18.82 -17.01 -29.63
C LYS A 29 -18.20 -17.90 -28.53
N LYS A 30 -18.07 -17.36 -27.32
CA LYS A 30 -18.09 -18.19 -26.09
C LYS A 30 -19.15 -17.66 -25.14
N LYS A 31 -20.07 -18.56 -24.76
CA LYS A 31 -21.09 -18.37 -23.71
C LYS A 31 -20.47 -17.63 -22.54
N ALA A 32 -21.15 -16.59 -22.07
CA ALA A 32 -20.78 -15.87 -20.86
C ALA A 32 -20.65 -16.88 -19.72
N ALA A 33 -19.42 -17.25 -19.40
CA ALA A 33 -19.13 -17.96 -18.17
C ALA A 33 -19.55 -16.99 -17.07
N LYS A 34 -20.65 -17.33 -16.39
CA LYS A 34 -21.13 -16.62 -15.21
C LYS A 34 -19.96 -16.63 -14.24
N ARG A 35 -19.22 -15.52 -14.17
CA ARG A 35 -18.11 -15.38 -13.23
C ARG A 35 -18.72 -15.64 -11.87
N ALA A 36 -18.28 -16.71 -11.22
CA ALA A 36 -18.59 -16.92 -9.82
C ALA A 36 -18.21 -15.61 -9.11
N SER A 37 -19.21 -14.88 -8.62
CA SER A 37 -18.98 -13.70 -7.82
C SER A 37 -18.07 -14.15 -6.70
N ARG A 38 -16.86 -13.56 -6.63
CA ARG A 38 -15.87 -13.87 -5.60
C ARG A 38 -16.62 -13.86 -4.27
N ALA A 39 -16.81 -15.06 -3.72
CA ALA A 39 -17.53 -15.23 -2.47
C ALA A 39 -16.86 -14.30 -1.46
N LYS A 40 -17.67 -13.51 -0.77
CA LYS A 40 -17.23 -12.55 0.24
C LYS A 40 -16.50 -13.36 1.31
N SER A 41 -15.18 -13.37 1.24
CA SER A 41 -14.32 -14.07 2.20
C SER A 41 -14.55 -13.42 3.54
N VAL A 42 -15.21 -14.19 4.40
CA VAL A 42 -15.57 -13.89 5.78
C VAL A 42 -14.31 -13.51 6.54
N ALA A 43 -14.29 -12.28 7.05
CA ALA A 43 -13.43 -11.76 8.11
C ALA A 43 -11.96 -12.22 8.08
N ASP A 44 -11.23 -11.85 7.02
CA ASP A 44 -9.77 -11.77 7.13
C ASP A 44 -9.48 -10.62 8.09
N VAL A 45 -8.92 -10.90 9.27
CA VAL A 45 -8.53 -9.90 10.27
C VAL A 45 -7.69 -8.85 9.56
N ARG A 46 -8.31 -7.72 9.22
CA ARG A 46 -7.75 -6.78 8.27
C ARG A 46 -6.72 -5.94 9.00
N MET A 47 -5.49 -6.42 9.02
CA MET A 47 -4.37 -5.74 9.66
C MET A 47 -4.17 -4.40 8.98
N LYS A 48 -4.43 -3.31 9.72
CA LYS A 48 -4.19 -1.95 9.21
C LYS A 48 -2.94 -1.40 9.87
N LEU A 49 -2.09 -0.82 9.04
CA LEU A 49 -0.92 -0.11 9.53
C LEU A 49 -1.36 1.28 10.02
N PHE A 50 -0.83 1.68 11.15
CA PHE A 50 -0.98 3.02 11.68
C PHE A 50 0.39 3.60 11.98
N TRP A 51 0.46 4.93 12.00
CA TRP A 51 1.58 5.69 12.51
C TRP A 51 1.26 6.15 13.92
N GLY A 52 1.89 5.53 14.92
CA GLY A 52 1.81 5.97 16.31
C GLY A 52 2.90 7.00 16.60
N VAL A 53 2.54 8.10 17.27
CA VAL A 53 3.50 9.03 17.87
C VAL A 53 3.74 8.60 19.31
N PHE A 54 4.99 8.34 19.66
CA PHE A 54 5.42 7.86 20.96
C PHE A 54 6.31 8.88 21.67
N ASN A 55 6.32 8.86 22.99
CA ASN A 55 7.30 9.58 23.80
C ASN A 55 8.51 8.69 24.15
N GLN A 56 9.51 9.25 24.83
CA GLN A 56 10.69 8.50 25.28
C GLN A 56 10.36 7.29 26.18
N SER A 57 9.25 7.33 26.92
CA SER A 57 8.77 6.21 27.75
C SER A 57 7.92 5.19 26.98
N LEU A 58 7.95 5.20 25.64
CA LEU A 58 7.16 4.34 24.76
C LEU A 58 5.64 4.44 24.96
N LYS A 59 5.16 5.54 25.55
CA LYS A 59 3.72 5.81 25.66
C LYS A 59 3.21 6.38 24.34
N ARG A 60 2.12 5.82 23.83
CA ARG A 60 1.44 6.29 22.62
C ARG A 60 0.67 7.59 22.92
N VAL A 61 1.08 8.68 22.28
CA VAL A 61 0.47 10.01 22.44
C VAL A 61 -0.62 10.25 21.39
N ALA A 62 -0.43 9.75 20.16
CA ALA A 62 -1.42 9.86 19.09
C ALA A 62 -1.31 8.68 18.12
N LEU A 63 -2.42 8.36 17.44
CA LEU A 63 -2.51 7.35 16.39
C LEU A 63 -3.00 8.03 15.11
N TYR A 64 -2.31 7.78 14.00
CA TYR A 64 -2.66 8.30 12.67
C TYR A 64 -2.76 7.15 11.68
N ASP A 65 -3.65 7.26 10.70
CA ASP A 65 -3.77 6.28 9.61
C ASP A 65 -2.47 6.18 8.79
N PHE A 66 -2.23 5.04 8.12
CA PHE A 66 -1.02 4.83 7.31
C PHE A 66 -0.81 5.94 6.25
N SER A 67 -1.90 6.49 5.72
CA SER A 67 -1.86 7.58 4.73
C SER A 67 -1.35 8.91 5.32
N GLN A 68 -1.39 9.08 6.64
CA GLN A 68 -1.17 10.34 7.35
C GLN A 68 0.23 10.45 8.00
N LYS A 69 1.24 9.78 7.44
CA LYS A 69 2.63 9.81 7.95
C LYS A 69 3.14 11.23 8.24
N LYS A 70 2.90 12.16 7.31
CA LYS A 70 3.34 13.55 7.41
C LYS A 70 2.71 14.28 8.60
N GLN A 71 1.48 13.94 8.97
CA GLN A 71 0.81 14.51 10.14
C GLN A 71 1.41 13.95 11.44
N ALA A 72 1.69 12.64 11.47
CA ALA A 72 2.36 12.01 12.61
C ALA A 72 3.75 12.61 12.86
N GLU A 73 4.54 12.84 11.79
CA GLU A 73 5.86 13.48 11.89
C GLU A 73 5.77 14.91 12.40
N LYS A 74 4.84 15.73 11.86
CA LYS A 74 4.59 17.09 12.36
C LYS A 74 4.26 17.07 13.84
N LYS A 75 3.34 16.20 14.27
CA LYS A 75 2.93 16.13 15.68
C LYS A 75 4.08 15.70 16.59
N ALA A 76 4.91 14.75 16.16
CA ALA A 76 6.12 14.37 16.88
C ALA A 76 7.11 15.55 17.01
N THR A 77 7.34 16.31 15.94
CA THR A 77 8.24 17.47 15.99
C THR A 77 7.69 18.62 16.84
N GLU A 78 6.38 18.91 16.79
CA GLU A 78 5.73 19.91 17.63
C GLU A 78 5.83 19.54 19.11
N LEU A 79 5.52 18.28 19.44
CA LEU A 79 5.61 17.77 20.80
C LEU A 79 7.06 17.77 21.30
N SER A 80 8.02 17.39 20.46
CA SER A 80 9.44 17.43 20.81
C SER A 80 9.98 18.84 21.00
N LYS A 81 9.42 19.86 20.32
CA LYS A 81 9.77 21.27 20.52
C LYS A 81 9.18 21.84 21.81
N SER A 82 8.05 21.30 22.29
CA SER A 82 7.35 21.78 23.49
C SER A 82 8.06 21.50 24.83
N GLY A 83 9.35 21.16 24.80
CA GLY A 83 10.19 20.93 25.99
C GLY A 83 9.95 19.60 26.71
N LYS A 84 8.96 18.80 26.29
CA LYS A 84 8.75 17.43 26.76
C LYS A 84 9.52 16.50 25.84
N SER A 85 10.43 15.71 26.44
CA SER A 85 11.16 14.53 25.93
C SER A 85 11.00 14.18 24.43
N PRO A 86 12.07 13.85 23.71
CA PRO A 86 11.99 13.58 22.26
C PRO A 86 10.87 12.60 21.91
N HIS A 87 9.98 13.04 21.01
CA HIS A 87 8.89 12.23 20.49
C HIS A 87 9.27 11.66 19.14
N PHE A 88 8.88 10.42 18.86
CA PHE A 88 9.20 9.73 17.62
C PHE A 88 7.98 9.02 17.05
N VAL A 89 8.04 8.70 15.76
CA VAL A 89 6.94 8.02 15.05
C VAL A 89 7.33 6.57 14.80
N GLN A 90 6.44 5.64 15.16
CA GLN A 90 6.62 4.21 14.93
C GLN A 90 5.41 3.63 14.19
N LYS A 91 5.67 2.63 13.34
CA LYS A 91 4.61 1.86 12.70
C LYS A 91 3.96 0.96 13.75
N VAL A 92 2.65 1.08 13.90
CA VAL A 92 1.83 0.21 14.74
C VAL A 92 1.00 -0.65 13.82
N LYS A 93 1.13 -1.97 13.93
CA LYS A 93 0.23 -2.92 13.26
C LYS A 93 -0.90 -3.18 14.24
N GLU A 94 -2.08 -2.63 13.97
CA GLU A 94 -3.26 -2.97 14.75
C GLU A 94 -4.16 -3.89 13.95
N VAL A 95 -4.60 -4.93 14.65
CA VAL A 95 -5.74 -5.76 14.26
C VAL A 95 -6.96 -4.85 14.34
N ILE A 96 -7.58 -4.52 13.21
CA ILE A 96 -8.94 -3.98 13.21
C ILE A 96 -9.85 -5.18 12.97
N GLU A 97 -10.53 -5.61 14.02
CA GLU A 97 -11.74 -6.42 13.87
C GLU A 97 -12.84 -5.45 13.43
N GLU A 98 -13.17 -5.48 12.13
CA GLU A 98 -14.34 -4.80 11.56
C GLU A 98 -15.51 -5.78 11.52
#